data_AF-A0AAN8PIY7-F1
#
_entry.id   AF-A0AAN8PIY7-F1
#
_cell.length_a   1.000
_cell.length_b   1.000
_cell.length_c   1.000
_cell.angle_alpha   90.00
_cell.angle_beta   90.00
_cell.angle_gamma   90.00
#
_symmetry.space_group_name_H-M   'P 1'
#
loop_
_entity.id
_entity.type
_entity.pdbx_description
1 polymer ?
#
loop_
_entity_poly.entity_id
_entity_poly.type
_entity_poly.pdbx_seq_one_letter_code
_entity_poly.pdbx_strand_id
1 'polypeptide(L)'
;MSDAGPIGKVIDYFYRLEFQARGTPQAHWLFWIKNSPKIDEDKDEDVVDFIDKYISSELPDKDHDPELHEIVNSVQGHSYKHTKSCKKNKTVCRFRLGLHQNKVSYVVQ
;
A
#
# COMPACT_ATOMS: atom_id res chain seq x y z
N MET A 1 -1.36 -16.68 14.35
CA MET A 1 -0.61 -15.93 13.32
C MET A 1 0.58 -16.76 12.89
N SER A 2 1.13 -16.54 11.68
CA SER A 2 2.28 -17.29 11.17
C SER A 2 3.54 -17.03 12.00
N ASP A 3 4.36 -18.07 12.19
CA ASP A 3 5.67 -17.96 12.86
C ASP A 3 6.67 -17.10 12.07
N ALA A 4 6.40 -16.82 10.80
CA ALA A 4 7.25 -16.00 9.95
C ALA A 4 7.38 -14.53 10.41
N GLY A 5 6.40 -14.00 11.16
CA GLY A 5 6.47 -12.67 11.79
C GLY A 5 6.99 -11.53 10.90
N PRO A 6 6.45 -11.29 9.70
CA PRO A 6 7.04 -10.37 8.71
C PRO A 6 7.11 -8.92 9.19
N ILE A 7 6.19 -8.50 10.08
CA ILE A 7 6.15 -7.18 10.72
C ILE A 7 6.52 -7.25 12.22
N GLY A 8 7.12 -8.35 12.66
CA GLY A 8 7.40 -8.64 14.06
C GLY A 8 6.28 -9.41 14.77
N LYS A 9 6.39 -9.50 16.11
CA LYS A 9 5.43 -10.24 16.95
C LYS A 9 4.21 -9.39 17.26
N VAL A 10 3.11 -9.63 16.55
CA VAL A 10 1.82 -9.01 16.84
C VAL A 10 1.26 -9.55 18.17
N ILE A 11 0.92 -8.66 19.09
CA ILE A 11 0.33 -8.98 20.40
C ILE A 11 -1.17 -8.71 20.46
N ASP A 12 -1.66 -7.81 19.63
CA ASP A 12 -3.08 -7.52 19.46
C ASP A 12 -3.35 -6.96 18.06
N TYR A 13 -4.60 -7.01 17.60
CA TYR A 13 -5.01 -6.46 16.30
C TYR A 13 -6.48 -6.06 16.27
N PHE A 14 -6.79 -5.06 15.46
CA PHE A 14 -8.15 -4.66 15.15
C PHE A 14 -8.28 -4.46 13.64
N TYR A 15 -9.40 -4.86 13.06
CA TYR A 15 -9.69 -4.57 11.66
C TYR A 15 -11.17 -4.32 11.43
N ARG A 16 -11.46 -3.50 10.43
CA ARG A 16 -12.82 -3.23 9.93
C ARG A 16 -12.80 -3.15 8.42
N LEU A 17 -13.85 -3.68 7.80
CA LEU A 17 -14.08 -3.56 6.37
C LEU A 17 -15.10 -2.43 6.14
N GLU A 18 -14.70 -1.43 5.37
CA GLU A 18 -15.54 -0.31 4.98
C GLU A 18 -15.94 -0.42 3.51
N PHE A 19 -17.25 -0.40 3.28
CA PHE A 19 -17.82 -0.34 1.94
C PHE A 19 -18.07 1.12 1.58
N GLN A 20 -17.16 1.72 0.82
CA GLN A 20 -17.41 3.04 0.26
C GLN A 20 -18.58 2.96 -0.74
N ALA A 21 -19.42 4.00 -0.80
CA ALA A 21 -20.57 4.06 -1.70
C ALA A 21 -20.21 3.83 -3.19
N ARG A 22 -18.93 4.03 -3.54
CA ARG A 22 -18.31 3.66 -4.82
C ARG A 22 -16.85 3.27 -4.55
N GLY A 23 -16.43 2.08 -4.93
CA GLY A 23 -15.04 1.66 -4.79
C GLY A 23 -14.89 0.19 -4.44
N THR A 24 -13.65 -0.28 -4.30
CA THR A 24 -13.35 -1.55 -3.66
C THR A 24 -13.56 -1.44 -2.15
N PRO A 25 -13.92 -2.53 -1.45
CA PRO A 25 -13.93 -2.54 0.01
C PRO A 25 -12.55 -2.11 0.54
N GLN A 26 -12.52 -1.17 1.47
CA GLN A 26 -11.29 -0.76 2.14
C GLN A 26 -11.18 -1.49 3.47
N ALA A 27 -10.04 -2.14 3.70
CA ALA A 27 -9.75 -2.79 4.97
C ALA A 27 -8.88 -1.86 5.81
N HIS A 28 -9.41 -1.38 6.92
CA HIS A 28 -8.61 -0.65 7.91
C HIS A 28 -8.06 -1.65 8.91
N TRP A 29 -6.74 -1.71 9.03
CA TRP A 29 -6.02 -2.60 9.94
C TRP A 29 -5.28 -1.79 10.99
N LEU A 30 -5.25 -2.30 12.21
CA LEU A 30 -4.45 -1.79 13.31
C LEU A 30 -3.75 -2.98 13.96
N PHE A 31 -2.42 -2.90 14.10
CA PHE A 31 -1.61 -3.95 14.71
C PHE A 31 -0.83 -3.38 15.89
N TRP A 32 -0.87 -4.07 17.02
CA TRP A 32 0.03 -3.81 18.14
C TRP A 32 1.18 -4.79 18.06
N ILE A 33 2.39 -4.28 17.87
CA ILE A 33 3.60 -5.08 17.70
C ILE A 33 4.40 -5.03 19.01
N LYS A 34 4.86 -6.18 19.49
CA LYS A 34 5.70 -6.25 20.69
C LYS A 34 6.97 -5.44 20.46
N ASN A 35 7.29 -4.54 21.40
CA ASN A 35 8.46 -3.67 21.37
C ASN A 35 8.51 -2.72 20.16
N SER A 36 7.37 -2.35 19.57
CA SER A 36 7.35 -1.23 18.62
C SER A 36 7.62 0.09 19.37
N PRO A 37 8.24 1.07 18.70
CA PRO A 37 8.38 2.41 19.27
C PRO A 37 6.99 3.01 19.51
N LYS A 38 6.91 3.87 20.51
CA LYS A 38 5.68 4.51 20.95
C LYS A 38 5.69 5.98 20.58
N ILE A 39 4.63 6.37 19.87
CA ILE A 39 4.34 7.78 19.57
C ILE A 39 4.25 8.56 20.89
N ASP A 40 4.80 9.76 20.93
CA ASP A 40 4.86 10.68 22.09
C ASP A 40 5.73 10.21 23.28
N GLU A 41 6.33 9.02 23.24
CA GLU A 41 7.26 8.52 24.28
C GLU A 41 8.69 8.34 23.74
N ASP A 42 8.84 7.68 22.59
CA ASP A 42 10.12 7.44 21.94
C ASP A 42 10.47 8.59 20.97
N LYS A 43 11.69 8.59 20.42
CA LYS A 43 12.10 9.62 19.46
C LYS A 43 11.33 9.48 18.16
N ASP A 44 10.94 10.62 17.59
CA ASP A 44 10.23 10.67 16.31
C ASP A 44 11.01 9.93 15.20
N GLU A 45 12.34 10.00 15.19
CA GLU A 45 13.17 9.29 14.21
C GLU A 45 13.01 7.77 14.32
N ASP A 46 12.99 7.22 15.54
CA ASP A 46 12.84 5.78 15.76
C ASP A 46 11.44 5.30 15.33
N VAL A 47 10.42 6.14 15.52
CA VAL A 47 9.04 5.88 15.07
C VAL A 47 8.95 5.88 13.54
N VAL A 48 9.53 6.88 12.89
CA VAL A 48 9.53 7.01 11.42
C VAL A 48 10.30 5.85 10.78
N ASP A 49 11.51 5.55 11.25
CA ASP A 49 12.33 4.44 10.74
C ASP A 49 11.61 3.09 10.87
N PHE A 50 10.88 2.89 11.97
CA PHE A 50 10.07 1.69 12.16
C PHE A 50 8.92 1.59 11.15
N ILE A 51 8.23 2.70 10.85
CA ILE A 51 7.14 2.75 9.88
C ILE A 51 7.66 2.49 8.47
N ASP A 52 8.70 3.24 8.05
CA ASP A 52 9.27 3.18 6.70
C ASP A 52 9.86 1.81 6.38
N LYS A 53 10.31 1.07 7.39
CA LYS A 53 10.77 -0.33 7.22
C LYS A 53 9.68 -1.25 6.67
N TYR A 54 8.42 -1.03 7.02
CA TYR A 54 7.32 -1.95 6.68
C TYR A 54 6.29 -1.36 5.71
N ILE A 55 6.20 -0.04 5.61
CA ILE A 55 5.22 0.66 4.79
C ILE A 55 5.96 1.42 3.69
N SER A 56 5.80 0.99 2.45
CA SER A 56 6.29 1.70 1.28
C SER A 56 5.27 1.65 0.14
N SER A 57 5.24 2.72 -0.65
CA SER A 57 4.47 2.81 -1.90
C SER A 57 5.38 2.88 -3.13
N GLU A 58 6.68 2.63 -2.95
CA GLU A 58 7.68 2.75 -4.00
C GLU A 58 7.65 1.54 -4.93
N LEU A 59 7.98 1.77 -6.21
CA LEU A 59 8.29 0.69 -7.13
C LEU A 59 9.70 0.19 -6.81
N PRO A 60 9.88 -1.09 -6.44
CA PRO A 60 11.20 -1.66 -6.24
C PRO A 60 12.07 -1.48 -7.48
N ASP A 61 13.38 -1.33 -7.29
CA ASP A 61 14.29 -1.23 -8.43
C ASP A 61 14.40 -2.57 -9.17
N LYS A 62 14.28 -2.52 -10.51
CA LYS A 62 14.23 -3.73 -11.33
C LYS A 62 15.56 -4.47 -11.38
N ASP A 63 16.68 -3.78 -11.22
CA ASP A 63 18.01 -4.38 -11.26
C ASP A 63 18.39 -4.97 -9.89
N HIS A 64 17.86 -4.41 -8.79
CA HIS A 64 18.12 -4.90 -7.43
C HIS A 64 17.16 -6.03 -7.00
N ASP A 65 15.85 -5.90 -7.27
CA ASP A 65 14.84 -6.90 -6.91
C ASP A 65 13.79 -7.04 -8.03
N PRO A 66 14.11 -7.79 -9.11
CA PRO A 66 13.22 -7.94 -10.26
C PRO A 66 11.91 -8.66 -9.92
N GLU A 67 11.92 -9.58 -8.94
CA GLU A 67 10.74 -10.35 -8.55
C GLU A 67 9.74 -9.45 -7.81
N LEU A 68 10.20 -8.73 -6.79
CA LEU A 68 9.33 -7.80 -6.06
C LEU A 68 8.84 -6.68 -6.98
N HIS A 69 9.71 -6.19 -7.87
CA HIS A 69 9.31 -5.22 -8.90
C HIS A 69 8.14 -5.73 -9.75
N GLU A 70 8.21 -6.97 -10.24
CA GLU A 70 7.15 -7.56 -11.06
C GLU A 70 5.84 -7.73 -10.27
N ILE A 71 5.93 -8.19 -9.01
CA ILE A 71 4.77 -8.35 -8.12
C ILE A 71 4.10 -7.00 -7.89
N VAL A 72 4.85 -6.00 -7.41
CA VAL A 72 4.32 -4.66 -7.10
C VAL A 72 3.72 -4.02 -8.36
N ASN A 73 4.41 -4.11 -9.50
CA ASN A 73 3.91 -3.57 -10.77
C ASN A 73 2.64 -4.27 -11.27
N SER A 74 2.49 -5.57 -11.03
CA SER A 74 1.34 -6.35 -11.53
C SER A 74 0.09 -6.23 -10.66
N VAL A 75 0.23 -6.05 -9.34
CA VAL A 75 -0.93 -6.09 -8.41
C VAL A 75 -1.22 -4.79 -7.67
N GLN A 76 -0.27 -3.86 -7.58
CA GLN A 76 -0.45 -2.59 -6.84
C GLN A 76 -0.57 -1.37 -7.76
N GLY A 77 -0.47 -1.56 -9.08
CA GLY A 77 -0.65 -0.51 -10.08
C GLY A 77 -2.10 -0.36 -10.55
N HIS A 78 -2.49 0.88 -10.88
CA HIS A 78 -3.74 1.10 -11.61
C HIS A 78 -3.65 0.51 -13.03
N SER A 79 -4.58 -0.36 -13.40
CA SER A 79 -4.54 -1.06 -14.69
C SER A 79 -4.64 -0.11 -15.90
N TYR A 80 -3.76 -0.31 -16.88
CA TYR A 80 -3.85 0.31 -18.21
C TYR A 80 -5.11 -0.13 -18.99
N LYS A 81 -5.68 -1.29 -18.65
CA LYS A 81 -6.93 -1.79 -19.25
C LYS A 81 -8.13 -1.17 -18.53
N HIS A 82 -8.40 0.10 -18.82
CA HIS A 82 -9.48 0.85 -18.18
C HIS A 82 -10.88 0.24 -18.46
N THR A 83 -11.61 -0.08 -17.38
CA THR A 83 -13.03 -0.45 -17.44
C THR A 83 -13.92 0.74 -17.81
N LYS A 84 -15.19 0.49 -18.16
CA LYS A 84 -16.16 1.56 -18.46
C LYS A 84 -16.36 2.52 -17.28
N SER A 85 -16.38 2.02 -16.04
CA SER A 85 -16.48 2.83 -14.81
C SER A 85 -15.20 3.64 -14.54
N CYS A 86 -14.06 3.16 -15.01
CA CYS A 86 -12.78 3.84 -14.89
C CYS A 86 -12.66 5.05 -15.84
N LYS A 87 -13.34 5.07 -17.00
CA LYS A 87 -13.23 6.18 -17.97
C LYS A 87 -14.22 7.30 -17.67
N LYS A 88 -13.73 8.52 -17.43
CA LYS A 88 -14.52 9.75 -17.47
C LYS A 88 -14.76 10.15 -18.94
N ASN A 89 -16.01 10.41 -19.31
CA ASN A 89 -16.42 10.78 -20.67
C ASN A 89 -15.91 9.82 -21.77
N LYS A 90 -15.71 8.54 -21.44
CA LYS A 90 -15.21 7.46 -22.34
C LYS A 90 -13.80 7.66 -22.91
N THR A 91 -13.11 8.76 -22.60
CA THR A 91 -11.83 9.12 -23.23
C THR A 91 -10.67 9.22 -22.24
N VAL A 92 -10.92 9.59 -20.98
CA VAL A 92 -9.85 9.86 -20.01
C VAL A 92 -10.03 9.00 -18.76
N CYS A 93 -8.94 8.49 -18.18
CA CYS A 93 -8.99 7.84 -16.88
C CYS A 93 -9.59 8.80 -15.83
N ARG A 94 -10.64 8.36 -15.12
CA ARG A 94 -11.33 9.11 -14.07
C ARG A 94 -10.37 9.54 -12.95
N PHE A 95 -9.42 8.68 -12.61
CA PHE A 95 -8.44 8.90 -11.57
C PHE A 95 -7.21 9.67 -12.06
N ARG A 96 -7.11 9.93 -13.38
CA ARG A 96 -5.97 10.62 -14.02
C ARG A 96 -4.60 9.98 -13.76
N LEU A 97 -4.56 8.72 -13.33
CA LEU A 97 -3.36 7.93 -13.02
C LEU A 97 -2.57 7.47 -14.26
N GLY A 98 -2.66 8.20 -15.38
CA GLY A 98 -2.03 7.81 -16.65
C GLY A 98 -1.66 8.98 -17.56
N LEU A 99 -1.66 10.23 -17.06
CA LEU A 99 -1.28 11.41 -17.84
C LEU A 99 0.23 11.69 -17.86
N HIS A 100 1.01 10.94 -17.08
CA HIS A 100 2.47 10.94 -17.17
C HIS A 100 2.92 9.52 -17.49
N GLN A 101 3.33 9.30 -18.74
CA GLN A 101 3.76 7.98 -19.26
C GLN A 101 4.98 7.38 -18.51
N ASN A 102 5.55 8.12 -17.55
CA ASN A 102 6.73 7.72 -16.76
C ASN A 102 6.45 7.56 -15.26
N LYS A 103 5.18 7.56 -14.81
CA LYS A 103 4.84 7.34 -13.38
C LYS A 103 3.67 6.37 -13.25
N VAL A 104 3.97 5.09 -13.08
CA VAL A 104 3.00 4.15 -12.49
C VAL A 104 2.67 4.68 -11.10
N SER A 105 1.38 4.86 -10.82
CA SER A 105 0.92 5.30 -9.51
C SER A 105 0.40 4.08 -8.76
N TYR A 106 1.04 3.78 -7.63
CA TYR A 106 0.68 2.66 -6.77
C TYR A 106 -0.52 3.06 -5.91
N VAL A 107 -1.54 2.21 -5.90
CA VAL A 107 -2.69 2.39 -5.03
C VAL A 107 -2.40 1.61 -3.76
N VAL A 108 -2.01 2.32 -2.70
CA VAL A 108 -1.95 1.75 -1.35
C VAL A 108 -3.33 1.93 -0.73
N GLN A 109 -4.00 0.82 -0.45
CA GLN A 109 -5.32 0.77 0.21
C GLN A 109 -5.19 0.28 1.64
#